data_AF-A0A358PDP5-F1
#
_entry.id   AF-A0A358PDP5-F1
#
_cell.length_a   1.000
_cell.length_b   1.000
_cell.length_c   1.000
_cell.angle_alpha   90.00
_cell.angle_beta   90.00
_cell.angle_gamma   90.00
#
_symmetry.space_group_name_H-M   'P 1'
#
loop_
_entity.id
_entity.type
_entity.pdbx_description
1 polymer ?
#
loop_
_entity_poly.entity_id
_entity_poly.type
_entity_poly.pdbx_seq_one_letter_code
_entity_poly.pdbx_strand_id
1 'polypeptide(L)'
;MRNANLFGTGRAAKPKRHLDRGIVKKENQVAKTKPDDTASITRKFQKIHGGTFDYSKVDYFNHTTKVIIICRRHGPFEQQPRLHLRGSTGCRQCIAERGK
;
A
#
# COMPACT_ATOMS: atom_id res chain seq x y z
N MET A 1 -64.49 -14.69 34.99
CA MET A 1 -63.96 -13.75 33.97
C MET A 1 -62.47 -13.54 34.24
N ARG A 2 -61.59 -13.85 33.26
CA ARG A 2 -60.15 -13.50 33.19
C ARG A 2 -59.30 -14.15 34.32
N ASN A 3 -58.28 -14.95 34.09
CA ASN A 3 -57.20 -14.76 33.13
C ASN A 3 -56.51 -16.09 32.81
N ALA A 4 -56.21 -16.24 31.53
CA ALA A 4 -55.20 -17.16 31.01
C ALA A 4 -53.79 -16.67 31.40
N ASN A 5 -52.88 -17.57 31.74
CA ASN A 5 -51.83 -17.94 30.79
C ASN A 5 -50.97 -19.09 31.29
N LEU A 6 -50.87 -20.07 30.39
CA LEU A 6 -49.93 -21.17 30.36
C LEU A 6 -48.49 -20.67 30.10
N PHE A 7 -47.56 -21.63 30.21
CA PHE A 7 -46.19 -21.66 29.69
C PHE A 7 -45.07 -21.30 30.66
N GLY A 8 -44.94 -22.13 31.69
CA GLY A 8 -43.63 -22.47 32.22
C GLY A 8 -42.78 -23.08 31.11
N THR A 9 -41.67 -22.43 30.76
CA THR A 9 -40.63 -23.03 29.94
C THR A 9 -39.32 -22.95 30.71
N GLY A 10 -39.05 -24.00 31.48
CA GLY A 10 -37.69 -24.30 31.89
C GLY A 10 -36.83 -24.52 30.64
N ARG A 11 -35.71 -23.81 30.53
CA ARG A 11 -34.67 -24.12 29.56
C ARG A 11 -33.30 -24.09 30.21
N ALA A 12 -32.59 -25.16 29.91
CA ALA A 12 -31.34 -25.62 30.49
C ALA A 12 -30.17 -24.64 30.42
N ALA A 13 -29.24 -24.84 31.36
CA ALA A 13 -27.90 -24.28 31.37
C ALA A 13 -27.15 -24.48 30.04
N LYS A 14 -26.44 -23.44 29.58
CA LYS A 14 -25.36 -23.58 28.60
C LYS A 14 -24.06 -22.95 29.11
N PRO A 15 -22.91 -23.61 28.84
CA PRO A 15 -21.65 -23.39 29.55
C PRO A 15 -20.93 -22.11 29.12
N LYS A 16 -20.14 -21.59 30.05
CA LYS A 16 -19.14 -20.54 29.86
C LYS A 16 -18.19 -20.95 28.73
N ARG A 17 -18.39 -20.43 27.51
CA ARG A 17 -17.34 -20.46 26.47
C ARG A 17 -16.44 -19.25 26.68
N HIS A 18 -15.43 -19.45 27.52
CA HIS A 18 -14.20 -18.68 27.49
C HIS A 18 -13.43 -19.15 26.25
N LEU A 19 -13.44 -18.34 25.19
CA LEU A 19 -12.43 -18.49 24.14
C LEU A 19 -11.69 -17.16 24.06
N ASP A 20 -10.63 -17.08 24.84
CA ASP A 20 -9.51 -16.21 24.57
C ASP A 20 -8.94 -16.56 23.20
N ARG A 21 -8.91 -15.55 22.33
CA ARG A 21 -7.64 -15.12 21.74
C ARG A 21 -7.85 -13.76 21.11
N GLY A 22 -7.36 -12.76 21.83
CA GLY A 22 -7.19 -11.43 21.29
C GLY A 22 -6.33 -11.47 20.04
N ILE A 23 -6.71 -10.70 19.04
CA ILE A 23 -5.83 -10.28 17.96
C ILE A 23 -6.00 -8.77 17.84
N VAL A 24 -4.94 -8.12 18.32
CA VAL A 24 -4.53 -6.71 18.19
C VAL A 24 -5.52 -5.62 18.57
N LYS A 25 -5.31 -5.18 19.82
CA LYS A 25 -5.35 -3.78 20.22
C LYS A 25 -4.75 -2.88 19.12
N LYS A 26 -5.55 -1.87 18.78
CA LYS A 26 -5.18 -0.44 18.83
C LYS A 26 -4.15 0.08 17.83
N GLU A 27 -4.55 1.24 17.30
CA GLU A 27 -3.68 2.41 17.08
C GLU A 27 -2.72 2.21 15.88
N ASN A 28 -2.49 3.16 14.98
CA ASN A 28 -2.32 4.56 15.30
C ASN A 28 -2.17 5.36 14.00
N GLN A 29 -2.83 6.52 13.96
CA GLN A 29 -2.18 7.80 13.67
C GLN A 29 -1.10 7.80 12.57
N VAL A 30 -1.46 8.22 11.35
CA VAL A 30 -0.47 8.75 10.39
C VAL A 30 0.01 10.09 10.94
N ALA A 31 0.99 10.00 11.85
CA ALA A 31 1.65 11.12 12.50
C ALA A 31 2.58 11.85 11.52
N LYS A 32 2.84 13.12 11.85
CA LYS A 32 3.37 14.22 11.04
C LYS A 32 4.86 14.05 10.62
N THR A 33 5.19 14.54 9.40
CA THR A 33 6.46 15.18 8.91
C THR A 33 7.84 14.48 9.01
N LYS A 34 8.43 14.04 7.87
CA LYS A 34 9.88 13.82 7.55
C LYS A 34 10.12 13.90 6.01
N PRO A 35 11.33 14.24 5.48
CA PRO A 35 11.57 14.34 4.02
C PRO A 35 11.20 13.02 3.33
N ASP A 36 10.60 13.07 2.13
CA ASP A 36 10.00 11.90 1.47
C ASP A 36 10.93 10.67 1.52
N ASP A 37 10.58 9.62 2.28
CA ASP A 37 11.40 8.42 2.34
C ASP A 37 11.39 7.65 1.00
N THR A 38 12.46 6.90 0.71
CA THR A 38 12.59 6.05 -0.49
C THR A 38 11.40 5.11 -0.70
N ALA A 39 10.79 4.63 0.39
CA ALA A 39 9.58 3.81 0.31
C ALA A 39 8.36 4.59 -0.21
N SER A 40 8.20 5.85 0.23
CA SER A 40 7.08 6.71 -0.16
C SER A 40 7.14 7.06 -1.64
N ILE A 41 8.33 7.40 -2.17
CA ILE A 41 8.50 7.72 -3.59
C ILE A 41 8.29 6.48 -4.47
N THR A 42 8.80 5.33 -4.05
CA THR A 42 8.67 4.06 -4.78
C THR A 42 7.20 3.69 -4.96
N ARG A 43 6.37 3.86 -3.92
CA ARG A 43 4.92 3.64 -4.02
C ARG A 43 4.24 4.62 -4.99
N LYS A 44 4.67 5.88 -5.02
CA LYS A 44 4.15 6.86 -5.99
C LYS A 44 4.51 6.45 -7.43
N PHE A 45 5.75 6.00 -7.66
CA PHE A 45 6.17 5.50 -8.97
C PHE A 45 5.35 4.28 -9.41
N GLN A 46 5.12 3.32 -8.52
CA GLN A 46 4.27 2.16 -8.78
C GLN A 46 2.83 2.53 -9.13
N LYS A 47 2.27 3.59 -8.54
CA LYS A 47 0.92 4.06 -8.89
C LYS A 47 0.83 4.61 -10.31
N ILE A 48 1.92 5.22 -10.81
CA ILE A 48 1.94 5.90 -12.12
C ILE A 48 2.33 4.92 -13.23
N HIS A 49 3.39 4.13 -12.99
CA HIS A 49 3.98 3.24 -13.99
C HIS A 49 3.65 1.76 -13.76
N GLY A 50 2.91 1.43 -12.70
CA GLY A 50 2.61 0.05 -12.33
C GLY A 50 3.87 -0.72 -11.89
N GLY A 51 3.89 -2.00 -12.25
CA GLY A 51 5.01 -2.92 -12.00
C GLY A 51 6.03 -3.02 -13.14
N THR A 52 6.11 -2.02 -14.02
CA THR A 52 6.96 -2.04 -15.22
C THR A 52 8.45 -1.79 -14.90
N PHE A 53 8.70 -1.09 -13.79
CA PHE A 53 10.04 -0.74 -13.32
C PHE A 53 10.31 -1.40 -11.97
N ASP A 54 11.58 -1.75 -11.77
CA ASP A 54 12.12 -2.26 -10.54
C ASP A 54 12.89 -1.15 -9.82
N TYR A 55 12.56 -0.96 -8.54
CA TYR A 55 13.07 0.12 -7.71
C TYR A 55 14.04 -0.40 -6.63
N SER A 56 14.52 -1.65 -6.74
CA SER A 56 15.40 -2.28 -5.74
C SER A 56 16.73 -1.56 -5.55
N LYS A 57 17.14 -0.72 -6.51
CA LYS A 57 18.35 0.12 -6.45
C LYS A 57 18.06 1.62 -6.40
N VAL A 58 16.81 2.02 -6.12
CA VAL A 58 16.48 3.44 -5.98
C VAL A 58 17.04 3.95 -4.67
N ASP A 59 17.96 4.89 -4.76
CA ASP A 59 18.46 5.65 -3.62
C ASP A 59 17.93 7.09 -3.70
N TYR A 60 16.84 7.35 -2.98
CA TYR A 60 16.18 8.65 -3.01
C TYR A 60 16.78 9.59 -1.98
N PHE A 61 17.40 10.65 -2.46
CA PHE A 61 17.88 11.75 -1.61
C PHE A 61 16.96 12.98 -1.71
N ASN A 62 16.61 13.42 -2.92
CA ASN A 62 15.75 14.58 -3.19
C ASN A 62 15.01 14.42 -4.52
N HIS A 63 14.00 15.27 -4.76
CA HIS A 63 13.21 15.28 -6.00
C HIS A 63 14.01 15.73 -7.25
N THR A 64 15.13 16.42 -7.07
CA THR A 64 16.06 16.86 -8.12
C THR A 64 17.22 15.89 -8.35
N THR A 65 17.60 15.12 -7.34
CA THR A 65 18.69 14.13 -7.42
C THR A 65 18.26 13.01 -8.35
N LYS A 66 19.13 12.62 -9.28
CA LYS A 66 18.84 11.48 -10.17
C LYS A 66 18.85 10.20 -9.35
N VAL A 67 17.86 9.35 -9.58
CA VAL A 67 17.76 8.02 -9.00
C VAL A 67 17.93 6.97 -10.09
N ILE A 68 18.50 5.82 -9.72
CA ILE A 68 18.66 4.68 -10.62
C ILE A 68 17.38 3.85 -10.57
N ILE A 69 16.68 3.77 -11.70
CA ILE A 69 15.46 2.98 -11.88
C ILE A 69 15.77 1.88 -12.88
N ILE A 70 15.33 0.66 -12.60
CA ILE A 70 15.59 -0.47 -13.48
C ILE A 70 14.34 -0.73 -14.32
N CYS A 71 14.43 -0.53 -15.63
CA CYS A 71 13.41 -1.00 -16.54
C CYS A 71 13.53 -2.52 -16.70
N ARG A 72 12.44 -3.25 -16.46
CA ARG A 72 12.45 -4.72 -16.64
C ARG A 72 12.72 -5.16 -18.08
N ARG A 73 12.51 -4.28 -19.05
CA ARG A 73 12.68 -4.58 -20.49
C ARG A 73 14.01 -4.10 -21.06
N HIS A 74 14.53 -2.98 -20.56
CA HIS A 74 15.66 -2.26 -21.18
C HIS A 74 16.85 -2.06 -20.23
N GLY A 75 16.71 -2.41 -18.95
CA GLY A 75 17.79 -2.32 -17.96
C GLY A 75 17.78 -1.03 -17.11
N PRO A 76 18.86 -0.80 -16.32
CA PRO A 76 18.99 0.35 -15.43
C PRO A 76 19.15 1.67 -16.20
N PHE A 77 18.48 2.72 -15.72
CA PHE A 77 18.62 4.08 -16.23
C PHE A 77 18.49 5.09 -15.09
N GLU A 78 19.06 6.28 -15.29
CA GLU A 78 18.99 7.37 -14.31
C GLU A 78 17.91 8.38 -14.69
N GLN A 79 17.07 8.75 -13.73
CA GLN A 79 16.05 9.78 -13.93
C GLN A 79 15.77 10.55 -12.64
N GLN A 80 15.38 11.81 -12.77
CA GLN A 80 14.94 12.60 -11.62
C GLN A 80 13.55 12.12 -11.13
N PRO A 81 13.36 11.89 -9.83
CA PRO A 81 12.07 11.50 -9.26
C PRO A 81 10.93 12.43 -9.65
N ARG A 82 11.15 13.76 -9.62
CA ARG A 82 10.12 14.74 -10.00
C ARG A 82 9.61 14.54 -11.42
N LEU A 83 10.51 14.16 -12.35
CA LEU A 83 10.16 13.94 -13.75
C LEU A 83 9.46 12.60 -13.89
N HIS A 84 9.98 11.56 -13.23
CA HIS A 84 9.40 10.23 -13.25
C HIS A 84 7.96 10.22 -12.67
N LEU A 85 7.70 11.02 -11.62
CA LEU A 85 6.37 11.24 -11.04
C LEU A 85 5.37 11.91 -11.99
N ARG A 86 5.84 12.63 -13.03
CA ARG A 86 4.95 13.25 -14.01
C ARG A 86 4.30 12.23 -14.95
N GLY A 87 4.77 10.97 -14.94
CA GLY A 87 4.20 9.85 -15.69
C GLY A 87 4.51 9.82 -17.18
N SER A 88 4.81 10.96 -17.81
CA SER A 88 5.20 11.02 -19.22
C SER A 88 6.69 10.71 -19.47
N THR A 89 7.47 10.41 -18.42
CA THR A 89 8.91 10.16 -18.53
C THR A 89 9.30 8.87 -17.84
N GLY A 90 10.27 8.17 -18.43
CA GLY A 90 10.72 6.85 -18.01
C GLY A 90 11.89 6.39 -18.87
N CYS A 91 12.02 5.09 -19.06
CA CYS A 91 13.02 4.52 -19.96
C CYS A 91 12.83 5.07 -21.39
N ARG A 92 13.89 5.65 -21.97
CA ARG A 92 13.86 6.23 -23.33
C ARG A 92 13.44 5.20 -24.38
N GLN A 93 13.84 3.93 -24.20
CA GLN A 93 13.48 2.85 -25.11
C GLN A 93 11.98 2.49 -24.99
N CYS A 94 11.41 2.43 -23.79
CA CYS A 94 9.96 2.26 -23.59
C CYS A 94 9.15 3.38 -24.26
N ILE A 95 9.64 4.62 -24.22
CA ILE A 95 8.96 5.76 -24.86
C ILE A 95 9.03 5.64 -26.39
N ALA A 96 10.19 5.29 -26.94
CA ALA A 96 10.35 5.08 -28.38
C ALA A 96 9.45 3.97 -28.92
N GLU A 97 9.22 2.90 -28.13
CA GLU A 97 8.32 1.81 -28.51
C GLU A 97 6.83 2.18 -28.46
N ARG A 98 6.42 3.12 -27.60
CA ARG A 98 5.01 3.55 -27.48
C ARG A 98 4.55 4.49 -28.58
N GLY A 99 5.47 5.06 -29.36
CA GLY A 99 5.19 6.03 -30.42
C GLY A 99 5.12 5.44 -31.83
N LYS A 100 5.11 4.12 -31.99
CA LYS A 100 4.80 3.42 -33.24
C LYS A 100 3.34 3.00 -33.25
#